data_AF-J7RMN9-F1
#
_entry.id   AF-J7RMN9-F1
#
_cell.length_a   1.000
_cell.length_b   1.000
_cell.length_c   1.000
_cell.angle_alpha   90.00
_cell.angle_beta   90.00
_cell.angle_gamma   90.00
#
_symmetry.space_group_name_H-M   'P 1'
#
loop_
_entity.id
_entity.type
_entity.pdbx_description
1 polymer ?
#
loop_
_entity_poly.entity_id
_entity_poly.type
_entity_poly.pdbx_seq_one_letter_code
_entity_poly.pdbx_strand_id
1 'polypeptide(L)'
;MNAELGSLKSFQNCKEDEIPGYNDCPSFLFYNNKKVRAKTLGARRHHLIDNAAAPGTCRKVCLPAVIPPPQAKRNISGKVESVNAIITAKEYGFTSEEVYTKDDILEKIREFCQMDTSLSEKEFYFYKNKVDKNAESSLNAHFTRQIITHFFQLSEDKEKGANFLRKWMISDITISNWCPAFLKIFENVQN
;
A
#
# COMPACT_ATOMS: atom_id res chain seq x y z
N MET A 1 30.03 -7.90 41.96
CA MET A 1 29.00 -7.20 41.18
C MET A 1 29.25 -5.72 41.36
N ASN A 2 29.88 -5.07 40.38
CA ASN A 2 30.08 -3.61 40.41
C ASN A 2 29.27 -3.04 39.24
N ALA A 3 28.19 -2.33 39.59
CA ALA A 3 27.45 -1.51 38.66
C ALA A 3 28.29 -0.26 38.37
N GLU A 4 28.90 -0.21 37.19
CA GLU A 4 29.54 1.03 36.73
C GLU A 4 28.46 2.07 36.43
N LEU A 5 28.60 3.18 37.13
CA LEU A 5 27.87 4.41 37.00
C LEU A 5 27.87 4.84 35.52
N GLY A 6 26.72 4.72 34.86
CA GLY A 6 26.54 5.11 33.46
C GLY A 6 26.76 6.60 33.28
N SER A 7 28.01 7.00 33.03
CA SER A 7 28.35 8.29 32.47
C SER A 7 27.53 8.44 31.19
N LEU A 8 26.60 9.40 31.16
CA LEU A 8 25.85 9.78 29.97
C LEU A 8 26.84 10.38 28.96
N LYS A 9 27.57 9.50 28.28
CA LYS A 9 28.43 9.86 27.17
C LYS A 9 27.52 10.28 26.03
N SER A 10 27.75 11.48 25.51
CA SER A 10 27.07 11.95 24.32
C SER A 10 27.33 10.98 23.17
N PHE A 11 26.26 10.48 22.55
CA PHE A 11 26.33 9.63 21.35
C PHE A 11 26.91 10.36 20.13
N GLN A 12 27.18 11.66 20.23
CA GLN A 12 27.74 12.47 19.16
C GLN A 12 29.19 12.07 18.80
N ASN A 13 29.91 11.37 19.68
CA ASN A 13 31.31 10.97 19.47
C ASN A 13 31.58 9.46 19.59
N CYS A 14 30.54 8.63 19.65
CA CYS A 14 30.71 7.17 19.67
C CYS A 14 30.93 6.65 18.25
N LYS A 15 31.86 5.71 18.08
CA LYS A 15 31.97 4.97 16.81
C LYS A 15 30.80 3.99 16.68
N GLU A 16 30.41 3.67 15.45
CA GLU A 16 29.29 2.75 15.16
C GLU A 16 29.44 1.39 15.88
N ASP A 17 30.67 0.89 16.01
CA ASP A 17 30.99 -0.39 16.68
C ASP A 17 30.88 -0.31 18.22
N GLU A 18 30.80 0.88 18.80
CA GLU A 18 30.71 1.09 20.25
C GLU A 18 29.26 1.18 20.73
N ILE A 19 28.29 1.21 19.80
CA ILE A 19 26.86 1.27 20.09
C ILE A 19 26.29 -0.15 19.99
N PRO A 20 25.95 -0.81 21.12
CA PRO A 20 25.34 -2.14 21.09
C PRO A 20 24.08 -2.14 20.23
N GLY A 21 24.00 -3.05 19.26
CA GLY A 21 22.85 -3.18 18.36
C GLY A 21 22.87 -2.30 17.10
N TYR A 22 23.84 -1.38 16.95
CA TYR A 22 23.90 -0.49 15.77
C TYR A 22 24.15 -1.27 14.46
N ASN A 23 24.86 -2.41 14.55
CA ASN A 23 25.11 -3.32 13.43
C ASN A 23 24.30 -4.63 13.48
N ASP A 24 23.29 -4.74 14.35
CA ASP A 24 22.45 -5.94 14.47
C ASP A 24 21.30 -5.98 13.45
N CYS A 25 21.40 -5.23 12.35
CA CYS A 25 20.37 -5.27 11.31
C CYS A 25 20.42 -6.65 10.62
N PRO A 26 19.35 -7.46 10.68
CA PRO A 26 19.36 -8.80 10.13
C PRO A 26 19.63 -8.72 8.62
N SER A 27 20.74 -9.31 8.19
CA SER A 27 21.21 -9.24 6.80
C SER A 27 20.17 -9.77 5.79
N PHE A 28 19.19 -10.55 6.25
CA PHE A 28 18.05 -11.05 5.48
C PHE A 28 17.25 -9.93 4.78
N LEU A 29 17.14 -8.74 5.36
CA LEU A 29 16.45 -7.60 4.72
C LEU A 29 17.16 -7.10 3.45
N PHE A 30 18.46 -7.39 3.30
CA PHE A 30 19.29 -6.96 2.17
C PHE A 30 19.66 -8.10 1.21
N TYR A 31 19.13 -9.31 1.40
CA TYR A 31 19.17 -10.39 0.41
C TYR A 31 18.23 -10.07 -0.77
N ASN A 32 18.48 -8.97 -1.47
CA ASN A 32 18.16 -8.93 -2.88
C ASN A 32 19.17 -9.86 -3.56
N ASN A 33 18.68 -10.85 -4.29
CA ASN A 33 19.43 -11.78 -5.13
C ASN A 33 20.27 -11.04 -6.20
N LYS A 34 21.28 -10.29 -5.79
CA LYS A 34 22.28 -9.69 -6.66
C LYS A 34 23.23 -10.80 -7.04
N LYS A 35 23.00 -11.38 -8.22
CA LYS A 35 24.03 -12.13 -8.93
C LYS A 35 25.30 -11.30 -8.90
N VAL A 36 26.34 -11.84 -8.26
CA VAL A 36 27.68 -11.27 -8.21
C VAL A 36 28.13 -11.00 -9.65
N ARG A 37 28.17 -9.72 -10.06
CA ARG A 37 28.95 -9.30 -11.22
C ARG A 37 30.21 -8.65 -10.67
N ALA A 38 31.29 -9.40 -10.77
CA ALA A 38 32.59 -9.02 -10.24
C ALA A 38 33.18 -7.80 -10.99
N LYS A 39 33.98 -7.05 -10.23
CA LYS A 39 35.08 -6.14 -10.63
C LYS A 39 34.70 -4.81 -11.30
N THR A 40 34.90 -3.71 -10.58
CA THR A 40 36.05 -2.82 -10.85
C THR A 40 36.53 -2.10 -9.60
N LEU A 41 37.85 -2.06 -9.45
CA LEU A 41 38.64 -1.36 -8.45
C LEU A 41 38.43 0.15 -8.50
N GLY A 42 38.38 0.78 -7.33
CA GLY A 42 38.31 2.24 -7.19
C GLY A 42 38.29 2.64 -5.72
N ALA A 43 39.30 2.20 -4.97
CA ALA A 43 39.50 2.62 -3.60
C ALA A 43 39.75 4.13 -3.53
N ARG A 44 39.07 4.85 -2.63
CA ARG A 44 39.65 5.47 -1.43
C ARG A 44 38.80 6.64 -0.91
N ARG A 45 38.44 6.48 0.36
CA ARG A 45 38.33 7.49 1.43
C ARG A 45 37.30 8.59 1.24
N HIS A 46 36.20 8.41 1.96
CA HIS A 46 35.40 9.47 2.52
C HIS A 46 36.29 10.53 3.19
N HIS A 47 36.20 11.76 2.70
CA HIS A 47 36.45 12.93 3.53
C HIS A 47 35.13 13.70 3.59
N LEU A 48 34.44 13.54 4.72
CA LEU A 48 33.40 14.45 5.14
C LEU A 48 34.11 15.77 5.49
N ILE A 49 33.75 16.85 4.81
CA ILE A 49 33.84 18.18 5.41
C ILE A 49 32.46 18.83 5.24
N ASP A 50 31.85 19.06 6.40
CA ASP A 50 30.65 19.84 6.63
C ASP A 50 30.80 21.26 6.08
N ASN A 51 29.68 21.78 5.59
CA ASN A 51 29.59 23.13 5.08
C ASN A 51 29.73 24.15 6.22
N ALA A 52 30.73 25.03 6.14
CA ALA A 52 30.67 26.36 6.74
C ALA A 52 30.96 27.39 5.65
N ALA A 53 30.07 28.36 5.54
CA ALA A 53 29.99 29.37 4.48
C ALA A 53 31.25 30.25 4.36
N ALA A 54 31.61 30.62 3.13
CA ALA A 54 31.70 31.99 2.58
C ALA A 54 32.60 32.02 1.30
N PRO A 55 32.72 33.13 0.56
CA PRO A 55 32.39 33.22 -0.86
C PRO A 55 33.63 33.17 -1.77
N GLY A 56 33.54 32.48 -2.92
CA GLY A 56 34.63 32.53 -3.88
C GLY A 56 34.42 31.62 -5.08
N THR A 57 33.93 32.23 -6.16
CA THR A 57 34.31 31.97 -7.56
C THR A 57 34.66 30.52 -7.95
N CYS A 58 33.79 29.85 -8.73
CA CYS A 58 34.22 29.19 -9.98
C CYS A 58 33.08 28.59 -10.82
N ARG A 59 33.10 28.98 -12.10
CA ARG A 59 32.72 28.24 -13.33
C ARG A 59 31.48 27.33 -13.29
N LYS A 60 30.40 27.83 -13.92
CA LYS A 60 29.30 27.02 -14.44
C LYS A 60 29.84 25.95 -15.40
N VAL A 61 29.83 24.69 -14.99
CA VAL A 61 29.82 23.54 -15.89
C VAL A 61 28.35 23.11 -16.01
N CYS A 62 27.75 23.32 -17.18
CA CYS A 62 26.44 22.76 -17.49
C CYS A 62 26.55 21.23 -17.52
N LEU A 63 25.97 20.55 -16.54
CA LEU A 63 25.70 19.12 -16.65
C LEU A 63 24.54 18.92 -17.65
N PRO A 64 24.61 17.94 -18.56
CA PRO A 64 23.47 17.60 -19.40
C PRO A 64 22.33 17.07 -18.52
N ALA A 65 21.09 17.48 -18.84
CA ALA A 65 19.91 17.04 -18.10
C ALA A 65 19.80 15.50 -18.15
N VAL A 66 20.06 14.85 -17.02
CA VAL A 66 19.88 13.41 -16.88
C VAL A 66 18.37 13.16 -16.77
N ILE A 67 17.82 12.52 -17.80
CA ILE A 67 16.42 12.09 -17.83
C ILE A 67 16.18 11.12 -16.66
N PRO A 68 15.15 11.33 -15.81
CA PRO A 68 14.87 10.42 -14.71
C PRO A 68 14.59 9.00 -15.24
N PRO A 69 15.04 7.96 -14.53
CA PRO A 69 14.83 6.58 -14.97
C PRO A 69 13.33 6.28 -15.12
N PRO A 70 12.92 5.53 -16.16
CA PRO A 70 11.52 5.16 -16.35
C PRO A 70 11.01 4.38 -15.14
N GLN A 71 9.83 4.77 -14.65
CA GLN A 71 9.15 4.06 -13.56
C GLN A 71 8.89 2.62 -14.01
N ALA A 72 9.63 1.67 -13.45
CA ALA A 72 9.42 0.26 -13.72
C ALA A 72 7.99 -0.13 -13.28
N LYS A 73 7.18 -0.60 -14.25
CA LYS A 73 5.87 -1.19 -13.95
C LYS A 73 6.11 -2.42 -13.08
N ARG A 74 5.66 -2.33 -11.83
CA ARG A 74 5.80 -3.39 -10.83
C ARG A 74 4.80 -4.49 -11.21
N ASN A 75 5.29 -5.60 -11.78
CA ASN A 75 4.47 -6.79 -11.94
C ASN A 75 4.33 -7.43 -10.56
N ILE A 76 3.16 -7.23 -9.94
CA ILE A 76 2.81 -7.84 -8.66
C ILE A 76 2.48 -9.30 -8.95
N SER A 77 3.35 -10.20 -8.51
CA SER A 77 3.17 -11.65 -8.62
C SER A 77 2.06 -12.10 -7.67
N GLY A 78 1.01 -12.73 -8.22
CA GLY A 78 -0.24 -13.15 -7.56
C GLY A 78 -0.12 -14.29 -6.54
N LYS A 79 0.99 -14.38 -5.80
CA LYS A 79 1.19 -15.41 -4.75
C LYS A 79 0.92 -14.88 -3.33
N VAL A 80 0.90 -13.56 -3.13
CA VAL A 80 0.62 -12.93 -1.82
C VAL A 80 -0.89 -12.86 -1.53
N GLU A 81 -1.73 -12.87 -2.56
CA GLU A 81 -3.20 -12.84 -2.44
C GLU A 81 -3.74 -14.00 -1.59
N SER A 82 -3.12 -15.19 -1.67
CA SER A 82 -3.68 -16.38 -1.02
C SER A 82 -3.56 -16.40 0.50
N VAL A 83 -2.60 -15.70 1.12
CA VAL A 83 -2.38 -15.80 2.58
C VAL A 83 -3.16 -14.73 3.34
N ASN A 84 -3.15 -13.49 2.84
CA ASN A 84 -3.97 -12.42 3.41
C ASN A 84 -5.46 -12.75 3.26
N ALA A 85 -5.84 -13.38 2.14
CA ALA A 85 -7.21 -13.79 1.89
C ALA A 85 -7.80 -14.71 2.97
N ILE A 86 -7.02 -15.71 3.38
CA ILE A 86 -7.45 -16.72 4.35
C ILE A 86 -7.56 -16.13 5.76
N ILE A 87 -6.67 -15.21 6.12
CA ILE A 87 -6.67 -14.51 7.42
C ILE A 87 -7.90 -13.60 7.51
N THR A 88 -8.14 -12.79 6.47
CA THR A 88 -9.27 -11.87 6.41
C THR A 88 -10.61 -12.63 6.42
N ALA A 89 -10.75 -13.73 5.67
CA ALA A 89 -12.00 -14.50 5.64
C ALA A 89 -12.33 -15.20 6.99
N LYS A 90 -11.32 -15.68 7.73
CA LYS A 90 -11.53 -16.24 9.07
C LYS A 90 -11.85 -15.18 10.12
N GLU A 91 -11.20 -14.01 10.05
CA GLU A 91 -11.44 -12.90 10.96
C GLU A 91 -12.87 -12.34 10.84
N TYR A 92 -13.48 -12.42 9.65
CA TYR A 92 -14.87 -12.03 9.41
C TYR A 92 -15.91 -13.15 9.57
N GLY A 93 -15.54 -14.32 10.10
CA GLY A 93 -16.51 -15.37 10.45
C GLY A 93 -17.21 -16.04 9.25
N PHE A 94 -16.53 -16.12 8.10
CA PHE A 94 -17.14 -16.63 6.85
C PHE A 94 -17.47 -18.14 6.93
N THR A 95 -18.76 -18.48 7.05
CA THR A 95 -19.30 -19.84 6.85
C THR A 95 -19.80 -19.98 5.41
N SER A 96 -19.22 -20.95 4.71
CA SER A 96 -19.10 -21.07 3.25
C SER A 96 -20.38 -21.46 2.48
N GLU A 97 -21.56 -20.91 2.74
CA GLU A 97 -22.75 -21.45 2.07
C GLU A 97 -23.12 -20.79 0.74
N GLU A 98 -22.96 -19.49 0.51
CA GLU A 98 -23.26 -18.91 -0.82
C GLU A 98 -22.32 -17.74 -1.17
N VAL A 99 -21.42 -17.96 -2.14
CA VAL A 99 -20.63 -16.89 -2.76
C VAL A 99 -21.36 -16.45 -4.00
N TYR A 100 -21.70 -15.16 -4.11
CA TYR A 100 -22.35 -14.63 -5.30
C TYR A 100 -21.45 -14.78 -6.53
N THR A 101 -22.07 -15.04 -7.68
CA THR A 101 -21.34 -15.07 -8.94
C THR A 101 -20.86 -13.66 -9.30
N LYS A 102 -19.93 -13.58 -10.25
CA LYS A 102 -19.42 -12.29 -10.75
C LYS A 102 -20.59 -11.40 -11.22
N ASP A 103 -21.54 -11.99 -11.93
CA ASP A 103 -22.66 -11.26 -12.54
C ASP A 103 -23.65 -10.78 -11.47
N ASP A 104 -23.97 -11.62 -10.47
CA ASP A 104 -24.83 -11.23 -9.34
C ASP A 104 -24.24 -10.05 -8.55
N ILE A 105 -22.91 -10.06 -8.33
CA ILE A 105 -22.22 -8.96 -7.64
C ILE A 105 -22.32 -7.67 -8.45
N LEU A 106 -22.11 -7.74 -9.76
CA LEU A 106 -22.21 -6.56 -10.64
C LEU A 106 -23.64 -6.02 -10.70
N GLU A 107 -24.64 -6.90 -10.67
CA GLU A 107 -26.04 -6.52 -10.58
C GLU A 107 -26.33 -5.79 -9.27
N LYS A 108 -25.89 -6.31 -8.13
CA LYS A 108 -26.03 -5.62 -6.83
C LYS A 108 -25.32 -4.27 -6.79
N ILE A 109 -24.12 -4.16 -7.35
CA ILE A 109 -23.43 -2.86 -7.46
C ILE A 109 -24.28 -1.88 -8.28
N ARG A 110 -24.93 -2.36 -9.34
CA ARG A 110 -25.80 -1.54 -10.20
C ARG A 110 -27.06 -1.11 -9.47
N GLU A 111 -27.66 -1.95 -8.63
CA GLU A 111 -28.80 -1.59 -7.76
C GLU A 111 -28.44 -0.38 -6.89
N PHE A 112 -27.30 -0.40 -6.21
CA PHE A 112 -26.83 0.76 -5.43
C PHE A 112 -26.63 2.02 -6.29
N CYS A 113 -26.25 1.87 -7.56
CA CYS A 113 -26.12 2.99 -8.48
C CYS A 113 -27.45 3.50 -9.05
N GLN A 114 -28.57 2.82 -8.79
CA GLN A 114 -29.90 3.25 -9.21
C GLN A 114 -30.69 3.93 -8.09
N MET A 115 -30.25 3.77 -6.85
CA MET A 115 -30.88 4.39 -5.69
C MET A 115 -30.62 5.90 -5.64
N ASP A 116 -31.52 6.61 -4.95
CA ASP A 116 -31.40 8.05 -4.75
C ASP A 116 -30.14 8.40 -3.96
N THR A 117 -29.40 9.40 -4.44
CA THR A 117 -28.11 9.80 -3.87
C THR A 117 -28.12 11.27 -3.46
N SER A 118 -27.44 11.59 -2.35
CA SER A 118 -27.18 12.97 -1.94
C SER A 118 -26.02 13.62 -2.71
N LEU A 119 -25.30 12.86 -3.54
CA LEU A 119 -24.19 13.39 -4.33
C LEU A 119 -24.69 14.24 -5.50
N SER A 120 -23.90 15.26 -5.87
CA SER A 120 -24.15 15.99 -7.11
C SER A 120 -24.00 15.08 -8.33
N GLU A 121 -24.76 15.33 -9.41
CA GLU A 121 -24.75 14.50 -10.62
C GLU A 121 -23.33 14.29 -11.19
N LYS A 122 -22.51 15.35 -11.21
CA LYS A 122 -21.13 15.30 -11.71
C LYS A 122 -20.26 14.39 -10.85
N GLU A 123 -20.39 14.50 -9.53
CA GLU A 123 -19.62 13.70 -8.58
C GLU A 123 -20.07 12.23 -8.60
N PHE A 124 -21.38 11.99 -8.62
CA PHE A 124 -21.94 10.65 -8.75
C PHE A 124 -21.46 9.96 -10.03
N TYR A 125 -21.55 10.64 -11.18
CA TYR A 125 -21.08 10.10 -12.46
C TYR A 125 -19.58 9.78 -12.44
N PHE A 126 -18.76 10.63 -11.81
CA PHE A 126 -17.33 10.39 -11.65
C PHE A 126 -17.04 9.08 -10.90
N TYR A 127 -17.68 8.85 -9.74
CA TYR A 127 -17.49 7.63 -8.97
C TYR A 127 -18.07 6.40 -9.65
N LYS A 128 -19.28 6.51 -10.21
CA LYS A 128 -19.93 5.42 -10.94
C LYS A 128 -19.06 4.93 -12.10
N ASN A 129 -18.53 5.84 -12.91
CA ASN A 129 -17.62 5.51 -14.01
C ASN A 129 -16.33 4.82 -13.53
N LYS A 130 -15.85 5.16 -12.33
CA LYS A 130 -14.68 4.52 -11.73
C LYS A 130 -14.97 3.07 -11.34
N VAL A 131 -16.14 2.83 -10.74
CA VAL A 131 -16.62 1.48 -10.38
C VAL A 131 -16.84 0.64 -11.64
N ASP A 132 -17.62 1.14 -12.60
CA ASP A 132 -17.96 0.45 -13.84
C ASP A 132 -16.71 -0.02 -14.61
N LYS A 133 -15.65 0.79 -14.66
CA LYS A 133 -14.42 0.47 -15.40
C LYS A 133 -13.51 -0.57 -14.75
N ASN A 134 -13.55 -0.70 -13.44
CA ASN A 134 -12.49 -1.37 -12.68
C ASN A 134 -13.01 -2.59 -11.89
N ALA A 135 -14.24 -2.52 -11.35
CA ALA A 135 -14.78 -3.55 -10.48
C ALA A 135 -14.80 -4.92 -11.17
N GLU A 136 -15.22 -4.98 -12.44
CA GLU A 136 -15.34 -6.22 -13.19
C GLU A 136 -14.03 -7.04 -13.21
N SER A 137 -12.90 -6.37 -13.43
CA SER A 137 -11.59 -7.02 -13.49
C SER A 137 -11.15 -7.59 -12.15
N SER A 138 -11.42 -6.88 -11.04
CA SER A 138 -11.14 -7.33 -9.69
C SER A 138 -12.00 -8.53 -9.28
N LEU A 139 -13.24 -8.61 -9.77
CA LEU A 139 -14.15 -9.71 -9.47
C LEU A 139 -13.76 -11.05 -10.12
N ASN A 140 -12.73 -11.10 -10.96
CA ASN A 140 -12.16 -12.37 -11.41
C ASN A 140 -11.48 -13.13 -10.26
N ALA A 141 -10.97 -12.42 -9.26
CA ALA A 141 -10.40 -13.03 -8.07
C ALA A 141 -11.50 -13.58 -7.15
N HIS A 142 -11.40 -14.87 -6.83
CA HIS A 142 -12.36 -15.56 -5.96
C HIS A 142 -12.49 -14.89 -4.59
N PHE A 143 -11.37 -14.49 -4.00
CA PHE A 143 -11.34 -13.83 -2.71
C PHE A 143 -12.10 -12.49 -2.71
N THR A 144 -11.91 -11.67 -3.75
CA THR A 144 -12.66 -10.42 -3.92
C THR A 144 -14.15 -10.68 -3.97
N ARG A 145 -14.59 -11.75 -4.68
CA ARG A 145 -16.00 -12.15 -4.71
C ARG A 145 -16.52 -12.57 -3.33
N GLN A 146 -15.73 -13.29 -2.54
CA GLN A 146 -16.12 -13.68 -1.17
C GLN A 146 -16.28 -12.46 -0.27
N ILE A 147 -15.32 -11.54 -0.28
CA ILE A 147 -15.38 -10.33 0.55
C ILE A 147 -16.58 -9.47 0.18
N ILE A 148 -16.78 -9.19 -1.11
CA ILE A 148 -17.88 -8.32 -1.53
C ILE A 148 -19.25 -8.99 -1.31
N THR A 149 -19.34 -10.33 -1.42
CA THR A 149 -20.55 -11.07 -1.03
C THR A 149 -20.87 -10.85 0.45
N HIS A 150 -19.86 -10.95 1.32
CA HIS A 150 -20.04 -10.72 2.74
C HIS A 150 -20.39 -9.25 3.05
N PHE A 151 -19.78 -8.30 2.33
CA PHE A 151 -20.19 -6.90 2.41
C PHE A 151 -21.69 -6.74 2.14
N PHE A 152 -22.25 -7.38 1.11
CA PHE A 152 -23.69 -7.27 0.83
C PHE A 152 -24.57 -7.85 1.92
N GLN A 153 -24.15 -8.91 2.60
CA GLN A 153 -24.86 -9.45 3.77
C GLN A 153 -24.86 -8.45 4.94
N LEU A 154 -23.81 -7.64 5.06
CA LEU A 154 -23.70 -6.60 6.08
C LEU A 154 -24.32 -5.25 5.65
N SER A 155 -24.68 -5.10 4.38
CA SER A 155 -25.02 -3.81 3.77
C SER A 155 -26.39 -3.25 4.19
N GLU A 156 -27.23 -4.07 4.82
CA GLU A 156 -28.46 -3.62 5.48
C GLU A 156 -28.17 -2.54 6.53
N ASP A 157 -27.07 -2.70 7.27
CA ASP A 157 -26.59 -1.71 8.22
C ASP A 157 -25.50 -0.85 7.55
N LYS A 158 -25.88 0.38 7.23
CA LYS A 158 -25.03 1.34 6.52
C LYS A 158 -23.70 1.58 7.24
N GLU A 159 -23.68 1.62 8.58
CA GLU A 159 -22.47 1.85 9.34
C GLU A 159 -21.56 0.62 9.31
N LYS A 160 -22.12 -0.57 9.51
CA LYS A 160 -21.36 -1.84 9.44
C LYS A 160 -20.77 -2.06 8.05
N GLY A 161 -21.57 -1.89 6.99
CA GLY A 161 -21.11 -2.01 5.61
C GLY A 161 -19.98 -1.04 5.27
N ALA A 162 -20.12 0.23 5.66
CA ALA A 162 -19.09 1.24 5.41
C ALA A 162 -17.79 0.92 6.18
N ASN A 163 -17.90 0.56 7.45
CA ASN A 163 -16.75 0.16 8.26
C ASN A 163 -16.07 -1.10 7.71
N PHE A 164 -16.82 -2.06 7.20
CA PHE A 164 -16.28 -3.25 6.56
C PHE A 164 -15.45 -2.90 5.32
N LEU A 165 -16.00 -2.09 4.40
CA LEU A 165 -15.24 -1.65 3.21
C LEU A 165 -13.98 -0.87 3.58
N ARG A 166 -14.05 0.00 4.60
CA ARG A 166 -12.86 0.73 5.10
C ARG A 166 -11.79 -0.22 5.60
N LYS A 167 -12.15 -1.23 6.40
CA LYS A 167 -11.20 -2.24 6.87
C LYS A 167 -10.61 -3.03 5.70
N TRP A 168 -11.44 -3.45 4.75
CA TRP A 168 -10.95 -4.16 3.56
C TRP A 168 -9.93 -3.34 2.76
N MET A 169 -10.20 -2.05 2.53
CA MET A 169 -9.24 -1.16 1.83
C MET A 169 -7.91 -0.97 2.57
N ILE A 170 -7.88 -1.10 3.89
CA ILE A 170 -6.65 -1.05 4.67
C ILE A 170 -5.84 -2.34 4.49
N SER A 171 -6.52 -3.49 4.43
CA SER A 171 -5.90 -4.81 4.28
C SER A 171 -5.49 -5.13 2.85
N ASP A 172 -6.18 -4.58 1.85
CA ASP A 172 -6.00 -4.91 0.44
C ASP A 172 -5.91 -3.65 -0.43
N ILE A 173 -4.70 -3.38 -0.93
CA ILE A 173 -4.42 -2.23 -1.80
C ILE A 173 -4.84 -2.47 -3.26
N THR A 174 -5.11 -3.72 -3.66
CA THR A 174 -5.38 -4.08 -5.06
C THR A 174 -6.74 -3.54 -5.55
N ILE A 175 -7.64 -3.25 -4.62
CA ILE A 175 -9.00 -2.72 -4.85
C ILE A 175 -9.09 -1.19 -4.76
N SER A 176 -7.97 -0.50 -4.51
CA SER A 176 -7.91 0.96 -4.31
C SER A 176 -8.37 1.79 -5.52
N ASN A 177 -8.37 1.19 -6.71
CA ASN A 177 -8.82 1.82 -7.94
C ASN A 177 -10.35 2.00 -8.01
N TRP A 178 -11.16 1.19 -7.32
CA TRP A 178 -12.62 1.28 -7.40
C TRP A 178 -13.34 1.26 -6.05
N CYS A 179 -12.84 0.53 -5.04
CA CYS A 179 -13.52 0.40 -3.76
C CYS A 179 -13.75 1.74 -3.03
N PRO A 180 -12.83 2.73 -3.05
CA PRO A 180 -13.11 4.03 -2.46
C PRO A 180 -14.28 4.78 -3.14
N ALA A 181 -14.40 4.63 -4.46
CA ALA A 181 -15.51 5.22 -5.22
C ALA A 181 -16.83 4.51 -4.90
N PHE A 182 -16.79 3.18 -4.79
CA PHE A 182 -17.96 2.40 -4.39
C PHE A 182 -18.42 2.73 -2.96
N LEU A 183 -17.50 2.82 -2.00
CA LEU A 183 -17.80 3.26 -0.64
C LEU A 183 -18.46 4.64 -0.64
N LYS A 184 -17.94 5.58 -1.43
CA LYS A 184 -18.49 6.94 -1.51
C LYS A 184 -19.93 6.94 -2.03
N ILE A 185 -20.25 6.10 -3.01
CA ILE A 185 -21.62 5.90 -3.48
C ILE A 185 -22.47 5.33 -2.35
N PHE A 186 -22.07 4.20 -1.77
CA PHE A 186 -22.79 3.51 -0.70
C PHE A 186 -23.12 4.41 0.51
N GLU A 187 -22.18 5.26 0.94
CA GLU A 187 -22.41 6.20 2.05
C GLU A 187 -23.44 7.29 1.74
N ASN A 188 -23.68 7.60 0.47
CA ASN A 188 -24.53 8.74 0.05
C ASN A 188 -25.84 8.30 -0.59
N VAL A 189 -26.01 7.00 -0.82
CA VAL A 189 -27.29 6.40 -1.20
C VAL A 189 -28.25 6.41 0.00
N GLN A 190 -29.53 6.69 -0.28
CA GLN A 190 -30.62 6.58 0.67
C GLN A 190 -31.02 5.09 0.76
N ASN A 191 -30.62 4.45 1.87
CA ASN A 191 -31.07 3.10 2.25
C ASN A 191 -32.17 3.22 3.30
#